data_AF-A0A6I4MSQ8-F1
#
_entry.id   AF-A0A6I4MSQ8-F1
#
_cell.length_a   1.000
_cell.length_b   1.000
_cell.length_c   1.000
_cell.angle_alpha   90.00
_cell.angle_beta   90.00
_cell.angle_gamma   90.00
#
_symmetry.space_group_name_H-M   'P 1'
#
loop_
_entity.id
_entity.type
_entity.pdbx_description
1 polymer ?
#
loop_
_entity_poly.entity_id
_entity_poly.type
_entity_poly.pdbx_seq_one_letter_code
_entity_poly.pdbx_strand_id
1 'polypeptide(L)'
;MKSAVSRQRHEPSYTAPDTELFSPVKYADLPLAVREFLAAPDRMPIPVPVDGRDDLVHSVALASRLYSGVRRPAPLDFGVVLGRSELADSVVDLARPLAREWLTEDDLATFGDRAPGTLLLVGTYARLNLDPVRPLLLATYRDARRGLSLLSGRDGASVAWNVAKQYAHVSEDLDAIGLFTDTDRPPHLPGVKVFDDRDFERDDIQAEILGTQWRRVVFQGHGKDDSINLGEFTICGLNESAAAEPGVLAPRCAYGLPCYKPEDKLVPLNKVEATELVLSACNSGPLADLALYDPKYQLLLNALDSPARTVVSAVSVHDSDRPENVAWMLAAATGADSVDTLNASLAGSHPYPAFMRFGLPGRPEDTPAPPPPSDHAPDPLVLTVGRRLSALIGSELLPHNHTLRPRLGKLARKVDLLVSRPTHLADQSPEEIRSSLSADLQSLDHVIAGQVSENPENEIMNYPAHFGDRSSLDPDVREVVCHCGRPAQEFARRGLLPHILDTLCVVCMRCGDVTFRVPEAPQLLAYAADEVEQGGVLEVRASLTAARPGPVRLGLFLPSYLRDDTTVEPERTKVRGSDERARDVVFRVRFAPDTAPQAYYFTVFAVQDLAVSTARRHFGVVPGHD
;
A
#
# COMPACT_ATOMS: atom_id res chain seq x y z
N MET A 1 26.62 33.74 25.90
CA MET A 1 25.93 33.63 27.20
C MET A 1 24.45 33.33 26.98
N LYS A 2 24.03 32.08 27.19
CA LYS A 2 22.62 31.69 27.42
C LYS A 2 22.60 30.32 28.10
N SER A 3 22.13 30.32 29.35
CA SER A 3 21.78 29.20 30.25
C SER A 3 21.91 27.76 29.73
N ALA A 4 22.85 27.00 30.30
CA ALA A 4 22.78 25.54 30.31
C ALA A 4 21.81 25.09 31.42
N VAL A 5 20.88 24.18 31.12
CA VAL A 5 19.99 23.58 32.11
C VAL A 5 20.37 22.11 32.28
N SER A 6 21.16 21.83 33.31
CA SER A 6 21.43 20.47 33.76
C SER A 6 20.15 19.87 34.37
N ARG A 7 19.65 18.79 33.79
CA ARG A 7 18.66 17.92 34.45
C ARG A 7 19.41 16.77 35.13
N GLN A 8 19.48 16.82 36.46
CA GLN A 8 19.90 15.66 37.24
C GLN A 8 18.92 14.52 36.98
N ARG A 9 19.40 13.37 36.50
CA ARG A 9 18.66 12.11 36.59
C ARG A 9 18.59 11.72 38.07
N HIS A 10 17.39 11.44 38.57
CA HIS A 10 17.22 10.68 39.80
C HIS A 10 17.37 9.20 39.44
N GLU A 11 18.24 8.49 40.16
CA GLU A 11 18.32 7.03 40.12
C GLU A 11 17.23 6.46 41.06
N PRO A 12 16.29 5.63 40.57
CA PRO A 12 15.48 4.79 41.43
C PRO A 12 16.33 3.60 41.88
N SER A 13 16.65 3.53 43.17
CA SER A 13 17.19 2.32 43.79
C SER A 13 16.11 1.23 43.77
N TYR A 14 16.27 0.22 42.90
CA TYR A 14 15.44 -0.98 42.89
C TYR A 14 16.34 -2.22 43.04
N THR A 15 16.36 -2.79 44.24
CA THR A 15 17.04 -4.06 44.53
C THR A 15 16.12 -5.24 44.27
N ALA A 16 16.08 -5.68 43.01
CA ALA A 16 15.68 -7.04 42.67
C ALA A 16 16.82 -8.01 43.00
N PRO A 17 16.54 -9.29 43.36
CA PRO A 17 17.59 -10.25 43.70
C PRO A 17 18.45 -10.64 42.49
N ASP A 18 19.77 -10.73 42.68
CA ASP A 18 20.78 -11.10 41.68
C ASP A 18 20.67 -12.56 41.21
N THR A 19 19.66 -12.88 40.41
CA THR A 19 19.62 -14.08 39.57
C THR A 19 19.66 -13.67 38.11
N GLU A 20 20.79 -13.95 37.44
CA GLU A 20 20.95 -13.74 36.00
C GLU A 20 19.83 -14.45 35.23
N LEU A 21 19.16 -13.76 34.30
CA LEU A 21 18.00 -14.32 33.59
C LEU A 21 18.39 -15.50 32.67
N PHE A 22 19.56 -15.40 32.04
CA PHE A 22 20.13 -16.43 31.18
C PHE A 22 21.41 -16.95 31.82
N SER A 23 21.63 -18.26 31.75
CA SER A 23 22.87 -18.90 32.22
C SER A 23 23.68 -19.39 31.02
N PRO A 24 24.85 -18.78 30.75
CA PRO A 24 25.82 -19.33 29.81
C PRO A 24 26.34 -20.68 30.34
N VAL A 25 26.14 -21.74 29.55
CA VAL A 25 26.57 -23.10 29.88
C VAL A 25 27.45 -23.68 28.78
N LYS A 26 28.22 -24.71 29.14
CA LYS A 26 28.91 -25.54 28.15
C LYS A 26 27.91 -26.45 27.45
N TYR A 27 28.21 -26.81 26.21
CA TYR A 27 27.36 -27.68 25.40
C TYR A 27 27.16 -29.07 26.04
N ALA A 28 28.18 -29.56 26.75
CA ALA A 28 28.13 -30.82 27.50
C ALA A 28 27.20 -30.77 28.73
N ASP A 29 27.04 -29.60 29.35
CA ASP A 29 26.25 -29.40 30.56
C ASP A 29 24.78 -29.03 30.26
N LEU A 30 24.51 -28.57 29.02
CA LEU A 30 23.20 -28.18 28.52
C LEU A 30 22.06 -29.20 28.81
N PRO A 31 22.26 -30.55 28.68
CA PRO A 31 21.19 -31.51 29.00
C PRO A 31 20.80 -31.55 30.48
N LEU A 32 21.70 -31.20 31.41
CA LEU A 32 21.34 -31.06 32.82
C LEU A 32 20.58 -29.73 33.02
N ALA A 33 21.16 -28.63 32.56
CA ALA A 33 20.59 -27.30 32.76
C ALA A 33 19.19 -27.14 32.14
N VAL A 34 18.94 -27.71 30.95
CA VAL A 34 17.60 -27.73 30.34
C VAL A 34 16.59 -28.52 31.18
N ARG A 35 16.97 -29.66 31.75
CA ARG A 35 16.06 -30.46 32.61
C ARG A 35 15.73 -29.72 33.90
N GLU A 36 16.71 -29.05 34.51
CA GLU A 36 16.51 -28.25 35.72
C GLU A 36 15.63 -27.03 35.44
N PHE A 37 15.89 -26.31 34.34
CA PHE A 37 15.07 -25.18 33.89
C PHE A 37 13.62 -25.60 33.62
N LEU A 38 13.38 -26.66 32.85
CA LEU A 38 12.03 -27.13 32.53
C LEU A 38 11.28 -27.67 33.76
N ALA A 39 11.99 -28.12 34.80
CA ALA A 39 11.38 -28.54 36.06
C ALA A 39 10.99 -27.36 36.98
N ALA A 40 11.68 -26.22 36.89
CA ALA A 40 11.45 -25.05 37.74
C ALA A 40 11.75 -23.71 37.01
N PRO A 41 11.00 -23.36 35.95
CA PRO A 41 11.33 -22.23 35.07
C PRO A 41 11.26 -20.87 35.78
N ASP A 42 10.44 -20.74 36.83
CA ASP A 42 10.31 -19.50 37.62
C ASP A 42 11.44 -19.33 38.67
N ARG A 43 12.42 -20.25 38.71
CA ARG A 43 13.51 -20.27 39.71
C ARG A 43 14.89 -20.53 39.13
N MET A 44 14.96 -21.09 37.93
CA MET A 44 16.21 -21.41 37.26
C MET A 44 16.44 -20.43 36.09
N PRO A 45 17.68 -20.01 35.85
CA PRO A 45 18.02 -19.22 34.68
C PRO A 45 17.80 -20.02 33.40
N ILE A 46 17.50 -19.33 32.29
CA ILE A 46 17.32 -19.96 30.98
C ILE A 46 18.69 -20.39 30.44
N PRO A 47 18.95 -21.68 30.16
CA PRO A 47 20.28 -22.15 29.79
C PRO A 47 20.60 -21.85 28.31
N VAL A 48 21.81 -21.34 28.06
CA VAL A 48 22.29 -20.97 26.71
C VAL A 48 23.67 -21.57 26.48
N PRO A 49 23.86 -22.46 25.48
CA PRO A 49 25.19 -22.99 25.15
C PRO A 49 26.04 -21.91 24.47
N VAL A 50 27.25 -21.66 24.99
CA VAL A 50 28.14 -20.59 24.48
C VAL A 50 29.57 -21.05 24.11
N ASP A 51 29.86 -22.35 24.16
CA ASP A 51 31.20 -22.88 23.86
C ASP A 51 31.67 -22.47 22.45
N GLY A 52 32.78 -21.71 22.38
CA GLY A 52 33.34 -21.22 21.11
C GLY A 52 32.54 -20.08 20.45
N ARG A 53 31.56 -19.49 21.16
CA ARG A 53 30.62 -18.49 20.66
C ARG A 53 30.65 -17.22 21.51
N ASP A 54 31.77 -16.49 21.44
CA ASP A 54 31.96 -15.21 22.14
C ASP A 54 30.87 -14.18 21.78
N ASP A 55 30.33 -14.26 20.56
CA ASP A 55 29.20 -13.47 20.10
C ASP A 55 27.88 -13.79 20.85
N LEU A 56 27.66 -15.04 21.25
CA LEU A 56 26.53 -15.42 22.10
C LEU A 56 26.76 -15.02 23.57
N VAL A 57 27.99 -15.11 24.08
CA VAL A 57 28.35 -14.58 25.42
C VAL A 57 28.03 -13.08 25.48
N HIS A 58 28.44 -12.33 24.46
CA HIS A 58 28.10 -10.90 24.35
C HIS A 58 26.59 -10.68 24.27
N SER A 59 25.89 -11.43 23.41
CA SER A 59 24.45 -11.28 23.20
C SER A 59 23.61 -11.62 24.44
N VAL A 60 24.06 -12.53 25.30
CA VAL A 60 23.47 -12.77 26.63
C VAL A 60 23.61 -11.54 27.54
N ALA A 61 24.77 -10.87 27.53
CA ALA A 61 25.01 -9.64 28.30
C ALA A 61 24.31 -8.39 27.69
N LEU A 62 23.93 -8.41 26.41
CA LEU A 62 22.99 -7.45 25.84
C LEU A 62 21.56 -7.75 26.32
N ALA A 63 21.15 -9.01 26.27
CA ALA A 63 19.79 -9.44 26.59
C ALA A 63 19.37 -9.17 28.04
N SER A 64 20.30 -9.28 29.01
CA SER A 64 20.01 -8.95 30.42
C SER A 64 19.54 -7.52 30.67
N ARG A 65 19.72 -6.61 29.69
CA ARG A 65 19.27 -5.21 29.75
C ARG A 65 17.96 -4.95 29.01
N LEU A 66 17.42 -5.94 28.30
CA LEU A 66 16.17 -5.87 27.53
C LEU A 66 15.02 -6.69 28.12
N TYR A 67 15.35 -7.70 28.93
CA TYR A 67 14.40 -8.66 29.48
C TYR A 67 14.47 -8.69 31.01
N SER A 68 13.31 -8.65 31.68
CA SER A 68 13.18 -8.48 33.13
C SER A 68 12.84 -9.76 33.90
N GLY A 69 12.59 -10.88 33.22
CA GLY A 69 12.22 -12.13 33.89
C GLY A 69 11.91 -13.27 32.92
N VAL A 70 11.57 -14.44 33.47
CA VAL A 70 11.12 -15.61 32.70
C VAL A 70 9.60 -15.52 32.46
N ARG A 71 9.15 -15.93 31.27
CA ARG A 71 7.75 -16.17 30.94
C ARG A 71 7.60 -17.59 30.38
N ARG A 72 6.40 -18.15 30.51
CA ARG A 72 5.97 -19.31 29.72
C ARG A 72 5.31 -18.83 28.42
N PRO A 73 5.87 -19.12 27.23
CA PRO A 73 5.22 -18.81 25.95
C PRO A 73 3.89 -19.55 25.81
N ALA A 74 2.97 -18.99 25.04
CA ALA A 74 1.80 -19.73 24.58
C ALA A 74 2.26 -20.72 23.50
N PRO A 75 1.97 -22.03 23.62
CA PRO A 75 2.37 -23.00 22.62
C PRO A 75 1.55 -22.82 21.33
N LEU A 76 2.22 -22.93 20.18
CA LEU A 76 1.57 -23.05 18.88
C LEU A 76 0.91 -24.43 18.74
N ASP A 77 0.06 -24.61 17.74
CA ASP A 77 -0.71 -25.85 17.58
C ASP A 77 0.18 -27.03 17.18
N PHE A 78 1.05 -26.81 16.19
CA PHE A 78 1.94 -27.82 15.62
C PHE A 78 3.40 -27.37 15.66
N GLY A 79 4.32 -28.32 15.83
CA GLY A 79 5.76 -28.10 15.74
C GLY A 79 6.45 -29.17 14.90
N VAL A 80 7.47 -28.81 14.13
CA VAL A 80 8.36 -29.74 13.41
C VAL A 80 9.80 -29.38 13.71
N VAL A 81 10.63 -30.41 13.93
CA VAL A 81 12.08 -30.26 13.98
C VAL A 81 12.67 -30.69 12.63
N LEU A 82 13.24 -29.74 11.90
CA LEU A 82 13.92 -29.98 10.63
C LEU A 82 15.34 -30.49 10.89
N GLY A 83 15.73 -31.58 10.22
CA GLY A 83 17.04 -32.21 10.42
C GLY A 83 17.23 -32.69 11.86
N ARG A 84 16.26 -33.39 12.44
CA ARG A 84 16.24 -33.76 13.88
C ARG A 84 17.54 -34.39 14.43
N SER A 85 18.29 -35.10 13.59
CA SER A 85 19.58 -35.71 13.93
C SER A 85 20.76 -34.73 14.07
N GLU A 86 20.60 -33.48 13.63
CA GLU A 86 21.65 -32.44 13.67
C GLU A 86 21.53 -31.52 14.89
N LEU A 87 20.42 -31.60 15.61
CA LEU A 87 20.18 -30.88 16.86
C LEU A 87 20.30 -31.82 18.06
N ALA A 88 21.05 -31.40 19.08
CA ALA A 88 21.13 -32.11 20.34
C ALA A 88 19.75 -32.22 21.01
N ASP A 89 19.50 -33.35 21.67
CA ASP A 89 18.20 -33.64 22.30
C ASP A 89 17.77 -32.57 23.31
N SER A 90 18.72 -31.97 24.02
CA SER A 90 18.47 -30.86 24.95
C SER A 90 17.91 -29.60 24.28
N VAL A 91 18.28 -29.32 23.02
CA VAL A 91 17.71 -28.18 22.26
C VAL A 91 16.26 -28.48 21.87
N VAL A 92 15.97 -29.72 21.49
CA VAL A 92 14.61 -30.15 21.14
C VAL A 92 13.72 -30.28 22.37
N ASP A 93 14.26 -30.73 23.51
CA ASP A 93 13.55 -30.76 24.79
C ASP A 93 13.24 -29.34 25.27
N LEU A 94 14.15 -28.37 25.11
CA LEU A 94 13.90 -26.95 25.39
C LEU A 94 12.85 -26.35 24.43
N ALA A 95 12.80 -26.79 23.17
CA ALA A 95 11.78 -26.33 22.22
C ALA A 95 10.41 -27.00 22.44
N ARG A 96 10.35 -28.24 22.97
CA ARG A 96 9.13 -29.05 23.06
C ARG A 96 7.92 -28.31 23.67
N PRO A 97 8.03 -27.49 24.74
CA PRO A 97 6.88 -26.79 25.32
C PRO A 97 6.30 -25.66 24.44
N LEU A 98 6.92 -25.33 23.31
CA LEU A 98 6.51 -24.24 22.42
C LEU A 98 5.48 -24.66 21.35
N ALA A 99 5.14 -25.95 21.26
CA ALA A 99 4.05 -26.47 20.44
C ALA A 99 3.26 -27.57 21.18
N ARG A 100 1.96 -27.71 20.85
CA ARG A 100 1.04 -28.69 21.47
C ARG A 100 1.23 -30.10 20.90
N GLU A 101 1.29 -30.21 19.57
CA GLU A 101 1.53 -31.45 18.83
C GLU A 101 2.84 -31.33 18.06
N TRP A 102 3.67 -32.38 18.07
CA TRP A 102 4.92 -32.42 17.30
C TRP A 102 4.79 -33.42 16.15
N LEU A 103 4.98 -32.92 14.93
CA LEU A 103 4.86 -33.65 13.67
C LEU A 103 6.23 -34.09 13.15
N THR A 104 6.22 -34.95 12.14
CA THR A 104 7.43 -35.35 11.40
C THR A 104 7.73 -34.38 10.26
N GLU A 105 8.92 -34.46 9.67
CA GLU A 105 9.26 -33.66 8.47
C GLU A 105 8.38 -34.07 7.26
N ASP A 106 7.97 -35.34 7.17
CA ASP A 106 7.09 -35.86 6.11
C ASP A 106 5.67 -35.26 6.17
N ASP A 107 5.18 -34.89 7.35
CA ASP A 107 3.88 -34.23 7.52
C ASP A 107 3.80 -32.87 6.80
N LEU A 108 4.93 -32.17 6.63
CA LEU A 108 4.99 -30.82 6.05
C LEU A 108 4.38 -30.74 4.66
N ALA A 109 4.60 -31.78 3.83
CA ALA A 109 4.06 -31.85 2.47
C ALA A 109 2.53 -31.85 2.42
N THR A 110 1.87 -32.23 3.53
CA THR A 110 0.40 -32.32 3.65
C THR A 110 -0.19 -31.31 4.65
N PHE A 111 0.64 -30.42 5.23
CA PHE A 111 0.18 -29.43 6.19
C PHE A 111 -0.89 -28.48 5.59
N GLY A 112 -0.84 -28.24 4.28
CA GLY A 112 -1.86 -27.51 3.53
C GLY A 112 -3.28 -28.10 3.67
N ASP A 113 -3.40 -29.41 3.84
CA ASP A 113 -4.67 -30.14 3.92
C ASP A 113 -5.18 -30.33 5.37
N ARG A 114 -4.33 -30.10 6.37
CA ARG A 114 -4.73 -30.11 7.79
C ARG A 114 -5.67 -28.95 8.13
N ALA A 115 -6.37 -29.09 9.27
CA ALA A 115 -7.20 -28.02 9.83
C ALA A 115 -6.38 -26.72 10.08
N PRO A 116 -7.02 -25.53 10.06
CA PRO A 116 -6.33 -24.28 10.35
C PRO A 116 -5.66 -24.28 11.73
N GLY A 117 -4.52 -23.61 11.86
CA GLY A 117 -3.72 -23.58 13.07
C GLY A 117 -2.33 -23.01 12.83
N THR A 118 -1.56 -22.90 13.91
CA THR A 118 -0.21 -22.33 13.92
C THR A 118 0.88 -23.40 13.88
N LEU A 119 1.93 -23.16 13.09
CA LEU A 119 3.06 -24.07 12.87
C LEU A 119 4.38 -23.43 13.31
N LEU A 120 5.10 -24.14 14.17
CA LEU A 120 6.49 -23.88 14.54
C LEU A 120 7.44 -24.76 13.72
N LEU A 121 8.42 -24.16 13.04
CA LEU A 121 9.55 -24.89 12.47
C LEU A 121 10.81 -24.60 13.31
N VAL A 122 11.48 -25.64 13.79
CA VAL A 122 12.75 -25.53 14.54
C VAL A 122 13.85 -26.26 13.78
N GLY A 123 14.97 -25.62 13.49
CA GLY A 123 16.03 -26.25 12.71
C GLY A 123 17.23 -25.35 12.48
N THR A 124 18.39 -25.92 12.17
CA THR A 124 19.53 -25.14 11.66
C THR A 124 19.17 -24.47 10.34
N TYR A 125 19.81 -23.35 10.04
CA TYR A 125 19.51 -22.57 8.84
C TYR A 125 19.70 -23.39 7.55
N ALA A 126 20.72 -24.25 7.48
CA ALA A 126 20.98 -25.16 6.36
C ALA A 126 19.81 -26.12 6.01
N ARG A 127 18.81 -26.25 6.89
CA ARG A 127 17.59 -27.03 6.65
C ARG A 127 16.39 -26.19 6.21
N LEU A 128 16.45 -24.87 6.31
CA LEU A 128 15.46 -23.93 5.79
C LEU A 128 15.70 -23.67 4.30
N ASN A 129 15.30 -24.63 3.48
CA ASN A 129 15.39 -24.56 2.01
C ASN A 129 14.02 -24.24 1.37
N LEU A 130 14.01 -23.72 0.15
CA LEU A 130 12.81 -23.23 -0.53
C LEU A 130 11.76 -24.34 -0.74
N ASP A 131 12.15 -25.48 -1.28
CA ASP A 131 11.20 -26.54 -1.64
C ASP A 131 10.29 -27.02 -0.49
N PRO A 132 10.80 -27.36 0.71
CA PRO A 132 9.94 -27.76 1.84
C PRO A 132 9.16 -26.60 2.47
N VAL A 133 9.69 -25.36 2.45
CA VAL A 133 9.08 -24.22 3.17
C VAL A 133 8.07 -23.47 2.30
N ARG A 134 8.26 -23.42 0.97
CA ARG A 134 7.41 -22.68 0.02
C ARG A 134 5.91 -23.04 0.08
N PRO A 135 5.49 -24.32 0.15
CA PRO A 135 4.07 -24.66 0.25
C PRO A 135 3.44 -24.12 1.53
N LEU A 136 4.19 -24.15 2.64
CA LEU A 136 3.75 -23.66 3.96
C LEU A 136 3.51 -22.16 3.93
N LEU A 137 4.47 -21.40 3.38
CA LEU A 137 4.40 -19.94 3.25
C LEU A 137 3.20 -19.47 2.43
N LEU A 138 2.97 -20.12 1.28
CA LEU A 138 1.84 -19.80 0.42
C LEU A 138 0.50 -20.19 1.07
N ALA A 139 0.47 -21.26 1.88
CA ALA A 139 -0.73 -21.66 2.63
C ALA A 139 -1.04 -20.68 3.77
N THR A 140 -0.05 -20.22 4.53
CA THR A 140 -0.25 -19.25 5.62
C THR A 140 -0.59 -17.86 5.12
N TYR A 141 -0.01 -17.44 3.99
CA TYR A 141 -0.31 -16.14 3.39
C TYR A 141 -1.74 -16.03 2.82
N ARG A 142 -2.30 -17.15 2.33
CA ARG A 142 -3.65 -17.18 1.71
C ARG A 142 -4.79 -17.42 2.70
N ASP A 143 -4.51 -17.86 3.91
CA ASP A 143 -5.51 -18.16 4.94
C ASP A 143 -5.04 -17.63 6.29
N ALA A 144 -5.59 -16.47 6.69
CA ALA A 144 -5.25 -15.79 7.96
C ALA A 144 -5.53 -16.63 9.23
N ARG A 145 -6.16 -17.81 9.11
CA ARG A 145 -6.32 -18.78 10.20
C ARG A 145 -5.10 -19.71 10.34
N ARG A 146 -4.06 -19.54 9.51
CA ARG A 146 -2.82 -20.31 9.52
C ARG A 146 -1.62 -19.38 9.73
N GLY A 147 -0.77 -19.70 10.70
CA GLY A 147 0.43 -18.91 11.01
C GLY A 147 1.69 -19.76 10.94
N LEU A 148 2.77 -19.23 10.37
CA LEU A 148 4.10 -19.84 10.40
C LEU A 148 5.01 -19.08 11.37
N SER A 149 5.88 -19.78 12.09
CA SER A 149 6.93 -19.19 12.91
C SER A 149 8.16 -20.08 12.90
N LEU A 150 9.33 -19.47 12.81
CA LEU A 150 10.62 -20.15 12.64
C LEU A 150 11.49 -19.93 13.89
N LEU A 151 12.17 -20.96 14.37
CA LEU A 151 13.26 -20.84 15.35
C LEU A 151 14.50 -21.49 14.75
N SER A 152 15.44 -20.66 14.33
CA SER A 152 16.61 -21.07 13.57
C SER A 152 17.87 -20.32 13.97
N GLY A 153 18.99 -20.71 13.36
CA GLY A 153 20.32 -20.16 13.60
C GLY A 153 21.37 -20.90 12.78
N ARG A 154 22.59 -20.36 12.70
CA ARG A 154 23.70 -20.94 11.92
C ARG A 154 24.07 -22.36 12.36
N ASP A 155 23.99 -22.63 13.66
CA ASP A 155 24.33 -23.91 14.29
C ASP A 155 23.37 -24.22 15.46
N GLY A 156 23.57 -25.37 16.11
CA GLY A 156 22.75 -25.81 17.24
C GLY A 156 22.82 -24.90 18.48
N ALA A 157 23.88 -24.09 18.65
CA ALA A 157 23.97 -23.12 19.74
C ALA A 157 23.13 -21.88 19.44
N SER A 158 23.16 -21.38 18.20
CA SER A 158 22.26 -20.30 17.75
C SER A 158 20.78 -20.72 17.78
N VAL A 159 20.46 -21.96 17.41
CA VAL A 159 19.08 -22.49 17.53
C VAL A 159 18.66 -22.53 18.99
N ALA A 160 19.52 -23.05 19.89
CA ALA A 160 19.25 -23.06 21.33
C ALA A 160 19.06 -21.63 21.90
N TRP A 161 19.87 -20.67 21.47
CA TRP A 161 19.72 -19.26 21.85
C TRP A 161 18.40 -18.65 21.37
N ASN A 162 18.01 -18.91 20.12
CA ASN A 162 16.75 -18.44 19.56
C ASN A 162 15.54 -19.01 20.33
N VAL A 163 15.57 -20.31 20.66
CA VAL A 163 14.58 -20.97 21.51
C VAL A 163 14.58 -20.37 22.93
N ALA A 164 15.75 -20.19 23.56
CA ALA A 164 15.90 -19.64 24.89
C ALA A 164 15.28 -18.23 25.02
N LYS A 165 15.55 -17.34 24.06
CA LYS A 165 14.97 -15.98 24.03
C LYS A 165 13.43 -15.97 24.07
N GLN A 166 12.75 -17.01 23.58
CA GLN A 166 11.28 -17.06 23.60
C GLN A 166 10.72 -17.07 25.03
N TYR A 167 11.44 -17.67 25.97
CA TYR A 167 11.13 -17.71 27.40
C TYR A 167 11.39 -16.40 28.14
N ALA A 168 11.94 -15.37 27.50
CA ALA A 168 12.21 -14.09 28.14
C ALA A 168 10.99 -13.15 28.12
N HIS A 169 10.71 -12.52 29.27
CA HIS A 169 9.77 -11.41 29.42
C HIS A 169 10.47 -10.10 29.09
N VAL A 170 9.90 -9.28 28.21
CA VAL A 170 10.47 -7.97 27.84
C VAL A 170 10.30 -7.00 29.01
N SER A 171 11.29 -6.15 29.28
CA SER A 171 11.16 -5.12 30.31
C SER A 171 10.02 -4.17 30.00
N GLU A 172 9.25 -3.77 31.01
CA GLU A 172 8.13 -2.83 30.85
C GLU A 172 8.60 -1.40 30.57
N ASP A 173 9.80 -1.05 31.03
CA ASP A 173 10.46 0.25 30.80
C ASP A 173 11.01 0.41 29.37
N LEU A 174 10.89 -0.61 28.51
CA LEU A 174 11.42 -0.61 27.15
C LEU A 174 10.34 -0.18 26.14
N ASP A 175 10.32 1.12 25.82
CA ASP A 175 9.30 1.73 24.95
C ASP A 175 9.80 2.17 23.57
N ALA A 176 11.11 2.36 23.38
CA ALA A 176 11.66 3.00 22.18
C ALA A 176 11.40 2.21 20.89
N ILE A 177 10.73 2.87 19.93
CA ILE A 177 10.48 2.34 18.59
C ILE A 177 11.26 3.18 17.57
N GLY A 178 11.97 2.53 16.64
CA GLY A 178 12.80 3.20 15.63
C GLY A 178 12.51 2.75 14.19
N LEU A 179 12.49 3.70 13.26
CA LEU A 179 12.53 3.46 11.82
C LEU A 179 13.74 4.19 11.25
N PHE A 180 14.65 3.44 10.62
CA PHE A 180 15.76 3.98 9.84
C PHE A 180 15.53 3.61 8.37
N THR A 181 15.43 4.61 7.48
CA THR A 181 15.15 4.39 6.05
C THR A 181 16.03 5.20 5.11
N ASP A 182 16.65 4.53 4.13
CA ASP A 182 17.41 5.17 3.04
C ASP A 182 16.55 5.45 1.79
N THR A 183 15.32 4.93 1.76
CA THR A 183 14.48 4.86 0.55
C THR A 183 13.23 5.72 0.62
N ASP A 184 12.87 6.22 1.81
CA ASP A 184 11.66 7.01 2.05
C ASP A 184 11.95 8.17 3.03
N ARG A 185 11.03 9.13 3.09
CA ARG A 185 10.97 10.22 4.09
C ARG A 185 9.57 10.25 4.71
N PRO A 186 9.22 9.29 5.58
CA PRO A 186 7.88 9.16 6.12
C PRO A 186 7.54 10.28 7.11
N PRO A 187 6.25 10.52 7.41
CA PRO A 187 5.83 11.49 8.41
C PRO A 187 6.28 11.04 9.82
N HIS A 188 6.58 12.01 10.69
CA HIS A 188 6.82 11.71 12.09
C HIS A 188 5.51 11.27 12.77
N LEU A 189 5.51 10.06 13.33
CA LEU A 189 4.40 9.55 14.14
C LEU A 189 4.76 9.62 15.64
N PRO A 190 3.83 10.05 16.52
CA PRO A 190 4.06 10.08 17.97
C PRO A 190 4.46 8.69 18.50
N GLY A 191 5.52 8.64 19.31
CA GLY A 191 6.04 7.40 19.89
C GLY A 191 7.05 6.65 19.02
N VAL A 192 7.31 7.09 17.78
CA VAL A 192 8.33 6.49 16.90
C VAL A 192 9.43 7.49 16.57
N LYS A 193 10.69 7.10 16.77
CA LYS A 193 11.85 7.81 16.22
C LYS A 193 11.98 7.45 14.75
N VAL A 194 11.99 8.44 13.87
CA VAL A 194 12.20 8.27 12.42
C VAL A 194 13.50 8.95 12.05
N PHE A 195 14.38 8.23 11.37
CA PHE A 195 15.61 8.73 10.77
C PHE A 195 15.60 8.40 9.27
N ASP A 196 15.77 9.42 8.44
CA ASP A 196 15.89 9.25 6.99
C ASP A 196 17.22 9.77 6.42
N ASP A 197 17.37 9.74 5.10
CA ASP A 197 18.57 10.15 4.38
C ASP A 197 19.08 11.56 4.77
N ARG A 198 18.19 12.45 5.23
CA ARG A 198 18.56 13.80 5.70
C ARG A 198 19.22 13.81 7.08
N ASP A 199 18.91 12.83 7.92
CA ASP A 199 19.48 12.68 9.26
C ASP A 199 20.81 11.93 9.19
N PHE A 200 20.94 10.99 8.23
CA PHE A 200 22.18 10.25 7.96
C PHE A 200 23.36 11.14 7.55
N GLU A 201 23.13 12.31 6.97
CA GLU A 201 24.16 13.30 6.64
C GLU A 201 24.62 14.15 7.86
N ARG A 202 23.92 14.06 9.00
CA ARG A 202 23.96 15.07 10.07
C ARG A 202 24.26 14.51 11.46
N ASP A 203 23.73 13.34 11.76
CA ASP A 203 23.78 12.70 13.07
C ASP A 203 24.62 11.42 13.04
N ASP A 204 25.13 11.00 14.21
CA ASP A 204 25.85 9.73 14.35
C ASP A 204 24.85 8.58 14.50
N ILE A 205 24.40 8.06 13.35
CA ILE A 205 23.40 6.99 13.27
C ILE A 205 23.92 5.67 13.86
N GLN A 206 25.23 5.39 13.75
CA GLN A 206 25.84 4.24 14.41
C GLN A 206 25.70 4.35 15.94
N ALA A 207 26.02 5.52 16.51
CA ALA A 207 25.88 5.76 17.94
C ALA A 207 24.41 5.75 18.41
N GLU A 208 23.46 6.27 17.62
CA GLU A 208 22.04 6.21 17.96
C GLU A 208 21.50 4.77 17.95
N ILE A 209 21.86 3.96 16.94
CA ILE A 209 21.42 2.56 16.83
C ILE A 209 22.00 1.71 17.97
N LEU A 210 23.32 1.80 18.21
CA LEU A 210 24.03 0.99 19.20
C LEU A 210 23.90 1.54 20.64
N GLY A 211 23.56 2.81 20.81
CA GLY A 211 23.39 3.47 22.10
C GLY A 211 21.95 3.47 22.64
N THR A 212 20.97 3.03 21.83
CA THR A 212 19.55 2.95 22.22
C THR A 212 19.12 1.50 22.45
N GLN A 213 18.31 1.30 23.49
CA GLN A 213 17.63 0.05 23.77
C GLN A 213 16.27 0.08 23.10
N TRP A 214 16.08 -0.74 22.08
CA TRP A 214 14.91 -0.72 21.21
C TRP A 214 13.88 -1.77 21.62
N ARG A 215 12.64 -1.33 21.82
CA ARG A 215 11.50 -2.25 21.88
C ARG A 215 11.31 -2.92 20.51
N ARG A 216 11.27 -2.11 19.44
CA ARG A 216 11.22 -2.55 18.04
C ARG A 216 12.02 -1.61 17.15
N VAL A 217 12.78 -2.12 16.18
CA VAL A 217 13.49 -1.27 15.21
C VAL A 217 13.45 -1.85 13.78
N VAL A 218 13.15 -0.99 12.80
CA VAL A 218 13.27 -1.28 11.36
C VAL A 218 14.55 -0.69 10.81
N PHE A 219 15.25 -1.48 10.00
CA PHE A 219 16.24 -1.02 9.04
C PHE A 219 15.71 -1.26 7.63
N GLN A 220 15.36 -0.19 6.91
CA GLN A 220 14.93 -0.21 5.51
C GLN A 220 16.00 0.44 4.63
N GLY A 221 16.38 -0.23 3.55
CA GLY A 221 17.36 0.35 2.63
C GLY A 221 17.74 -0.60 1.50
N HIS A 222 18.58 -0.11 0.60
CA HIS A 222 19.15 -0.96 -0.45
C HIS A 222 20.22 -1.88 0.13
N GLY A 223 20.21 -3.15 -0.29
CA GLY A 223 21.04 -4.16 0.36
C GLY A 223 21.08 -5.49 -0.38
N LYS A 224 21.66 -6.47 0.30
CA LYS A 224 21.67 -7.90 -0.02
C LYS A 224 21.53 -8.67 1.29
N ASP A 225 21.76 -9.98 1.23
CA ASP A 225 21.84 -10.85 2.40
C ASP A 225 23.01 -10.53 3.35
N ASP A 226 24.04 -9.77 2.94
CA ASP A 226 25.16 -9.36 3.82
C ASP A 226 25.04 -7.97 4.47
N SER A 227 24.23 -7.07 3.90
CA SER A 227 24.25 -5.66 4.27
C SER A 227 22.96 -4.89 3.93
N ILE A 228 22.56 -3.97 4.82
CA ILE A 228 21.55 -2.93 4.53
C ILE A 228 22.24 -1.57 4.61
N ASN A 229 22.12 -0.77 3.55
CA ASN A 229 22.71 0.56 3.48
C ASN A 229 21.75 1.62 4.04
N LEU A 230 22.30 2.55 4.83
CA LEU A 230 21.61 3.70 5.41
C LEU A 230 22.49 4.93 5.15
N GLY A 231 22.39 5.51 3.97
CA GLY A 231 23.29 6.56 3.47
C GLY A 231 24.74 6.07 3.41
N GLU A 232 25.58 6.60 4.29
CA GLU A 232 26.97 6.17 4.48
C GLU A 232 27.16 5.11 5.57
N PHE A 233 26.16 4.88 6.43
CA PHE A 233 26.15 3.81 7.41
C PHE A 233 25.74 2.48 6.78
N THR A 234 26.07 1.36 7.43
CA THR A 234 25.73 0.03 6.92
C THR A 234 25.46 -0.95 8.05
N ILE A 235 24.25 -1.49 8.11
CA ILE A 235 23.93 -2.65 8.95
C ILE A 235 24.65 -3.85 8.35
N CYS A 236 25.48 -4.51 9.15
CA CYS A 236 26.45 -5.50 8.68
C CYS A 236 26.15 -6.90 9.24
N GLY A 237 26.06 -7.89 8.36
CA GLY A 237 25.84 -9.29 8.70
C GLY A 237 27.10 -10.09 9.08
N LEU A 238 28.29 -9.48 9.06
CA LEU A 238 29.54 -10.14 9.48
C LEU A 238 29.50 -10.56 10.96
N ASN A 239 29.58 -11.87 11.21
CA ASN A 239 29.85 -12.45 12.51
C ASN A 239 31.33 -12.88 12.59
N GLU A 240 32.11 -12.25 13.45
CA GLU A 240 33.55 -12.56 13.60
C GLU A 240 33.79 -13.95 14.17
N SER A 241 32.96 -14.40 15.12
CA SER A 241 33.04 -15.71 15.79
C SER A 241 32.62 -16.89 14.90
N ALA A 242 31.85 -16.65 13.84
CA ALA A 242 31.47 -17.69 12.89
C ALA A 242 32.65 -18.09 11.98
N ALA A 243 32.83 -19.39 11.75
CA ALA A 243 33.75 -19.88 10.72
C ALA A 243 33.22 -19.57 9.30
N ALA A 244 34.11 -19.37 8.34
CA ALA A 244 33.76 -19.28 6.92
C ALA A 244 33.70 -20.69 6.30
N GLU A 245 32.80 -20.89 5.34
CA GLU A 245 32.58 -22.14 4.63
C GLU A 245 33.42 -22.21 3.33
N PRO A 246 34.34 -23.17 3.19
CA PRO A 246 35.21 -23.24 2.01
C PRO A 246 34.43 -23.41 0.69
N GLY A 247 34.63 -22.47 -0.23
CA GLY A 247 34.05 -22.51 -1.58
C GLY A 247 32.72 -21.79 -1.74
N VAL A 248 32.14 -21.23 -0.67
CA VAL A 248 30.96 -20.37 -0.75
C VAL A 248 31.39 -18.94 -1.16
N LEU A 249 30.51 -18.21 -1.85
CA LEU A 249 30.75 -16.81 -2.19
C LEU A 249 30.72 -15.93 -0.93
N ALA A 250 31.49 -14.86 -0.92
CA ALA A 250 31.56 -13.96 0.23
C ALA A 250 31.74 -12.49 -0.20
N PRO A 251 31.50 -11.50 0.67
CA PRO A 251 31.74 -10.09 0.36
C PRO A 251 33.24 -9.76 0.31
N ARG A 252 33.56 -8.54 -0.15
CA ARG A 252 34.94 -8.08 -0.43
C ARG A 252 35.93 -8.29 0.74
N CYS A 253 35.47 -8.08 1.97
CA CYS A 253 36.27 -8.24 3.19
C CYS A 253 36.75 -9.69 3.43
N ALA A 254 36.01 -10.70 2.94
CA ALA A 254 36.44 -12.11 3.00
C ALA A 254 37.72 -12.38 2.17
N TYR A 255 37.95 -11.57 1.14
CA TYR A 255 39.11 -11.68 0.24
C TYR A 255 40.25 -10.73 0.62
N GLY A 256 40.22 -10.16 1.83
CA GLY A 256 41.23 -9.22 2.32
C GLY A 256 41.20 -7.83 1.63
N LEU A 257 40.09 -7.50 0.97
CA LEU A 257 39.86 -6.18 0.39
C LEU A 257 39.04 -5.32 1.36
N PRO A 258 39.25 -3.99 1.40
CA PRO A 258 38.45 -3.11 2.25
C PRO A 258 36.96 -3.16 1.86
N CYS A 259 36.12 -2.79 2.82
CA CYS A 259 34.68 -2.64 2.61
C CYS A 259 34.38 -1.64 1.47
N TYR A 260 33.20 -1.76 0.86
CA TYR A 260 32.72 -0.80 -0.14
C TYR A 260 32.09 0.46 0.48
N LYS A 261 31.91 0.45 1.81
CA LYS A 261 31.38 1.52 2.66
C LYS A 261 32.42 1.88 3.74
N PRO A 262 32.33 3.06 4.38
CA PRO A 262 33.24 3.43 5.47
C PRO A 262 33.21 2.42 6.62
N GLU A 263 34.38 1.87 6.97
CA GLU A 263 34.49 0.79 7.97
C GLU A 263 34.20 1.28 9.40
N ASP A 264 34.42 2.57 9.64
CA ASP A 264 34.05 3.28 10.87
C ASP A 264 32.52 3.45 11.03
N LYS A 265 31.72 3.26 9.98
CA LYS A 265 30.25 3.46 9.97
C LYS A 265 29.45 2.15 9.85
N LEU A 266 30.13 1.01 10.05
CA LEU A 266 29.49 -0.31 10.09
C LEU A 266 28.77 -0.52 11.43
N VAL A 267 27.56 -1.04 11.39
CA VAL A 267 26.76 -1.43 12.56
C VAL A 267 26.67 -2.95 12.57
N PRO A 268 27.44 -3.66 13.44
CA PRO A 268 27.33 -5.11 13.57
C PRO A 268 25.95 -5.46 14.14
N LEU A 269 25.14 -6.19 13.38
CA LEU A 269 23.71 -6.37 13.69
C LEU A 269 23.47 -7.14 15.00
N ASN A 270 24.38 -8.05 15.37
CA ASN A 270 24.33 -8.79 16.64
C ASN A 270 24.57 -7.91 17.87
N LYS A 271 25.09 -6.69 17.70
CA LYS A 271 25.31 -5.71 18.79
C LYS A 271 24.12 -4.76 19.00
N VAL A 272 23.09 -4.82 18.15
CA VAL A 272 21.91 -3.95 18.31
C VAL A 272 21.06 -4.44 19.47
N GLU A 273 20.89 -3.59 20.48
CA GLU A 273 20.08 -3.86 21.68
C GLU A 273 18.58 -3.73 21.38
N ALA A 274 18.01 -4.67 20.61
CA ALA A 274 16.59 -4.69 20.27
C ALA A 274 15.88 -5.97 20.73
N THR A 275 14.60 -5.90 21.13
CA THR A 275 13.79 -7.12 21.35
C THR A 275 13.12 -7.65 20.08
N GLU A 276 12.91 -6.76 19.10
CA GLU A 276 12.38 -7.07 17.78
C GLU A 276 13.18 -6.30 16.72
N LEU A 277 13.79 -7.03 15.79
CA LEU A 277 14.53 -6.48 14.64
C LEU A 277 13.71 -6.71 13.37
N VAL A 278 13.54 -5.68 12.54
CA VAL A 278 12.89 -5.79 11.23
C VAL A 278 13.87 -5.39 10.14
N LEU A 279 14.20 -6.36 9.28
CA LEU A 279 15.13 -6.21 8.16
C LEU A 279 14.30 -6.04 6.88
N SER A 280 14.17 -4.79 6.43
CA SER A 280 13.36 -4.37 5.28
C SER A 280 14.25 -4.02 4.09
N ALA A 281 15.01 -5.02 3.65
CA ALA A 281 15.76 -4.98 2.41
C ALA A 281 15.57 -6.29 1.62
N CYS A 282 15.57 -6.20 0.29
CA CYS A 282 15.44 -7.34 -0.62
C CYS A 282 16.46 -8.43 -0.28
N ASN A 283 15.97 -9.65 -0.04
CA ASN A 283 16.78 -10.80 0.38
C ASN A 283 17.64 -10.52 1.64
N SER A 284 17.12 -9.79 2.63
CA SER A 284 17.81 -9.59 3.92
C SER A 284 17.87 -10.86 4.78
N GLY A 285 17.06 -11.86 4.46
CA GLY A 285 17.06 -13.17 5.12
C GLY A 285 16.57 -14.27 4.18
N PRO A 286 17.33 -14.60 3.12
CA PRO A 286 16.95 -15.63 2.17
C PRO A 286 16.85 -17.00 2.87
N LEU A 287 16.28 -17.98 2.18
CA LEU A 287 16.40 -19.39 2.57
C LEU A 287 17.81 -19.88 2.21
N ALA A 288 18.28 -20.96 2.84
CA ALA A 288 19.69 -21.36 2.76
C ALA A 288 20.15 -21.74 1.34
N ASP A 289 19.27 -22.35 0.55
CA ASP A 289 19.47 -22.65 -0.87
C ASP A 289 19.31 -21.43 -1.81
N LEU A 290 18.88 -20.29 -1.28
CA LEU A 290 18.72 -19.01 -1.99
C LEU A 290 19.75 -17.94 -1.58
N ALA A 291 20.56 -18.20 -0.55
CA ALA A 291 21.57 -17.27 -0.09
C ALA A 291 22.66 -17.05 -1.14
N LEU A 292 23.10 -15.79 -1.28
CA LEU A 292 24.21 -15.45 -2.16
C LEU A 292 25.55 -15.59 -1.43
N TYR A 293 25.61 -15.24 -0.16
CA TYR A 293 26.84 -15.19 0.62
C TYR A 293 26.90 -16.23 1.75
N ASP A 294 28.13 -16.60 2.10
CA ASP A 294 28.52 -17.47 3.20
C ASP A 294 27.79 -17.10 4.52
N PRO A 295 27.26 -18.07 5.28
CA PRO A 295 26.58 -17.87 6.57
C PRO A 295 27.30 -16.95 7.57
N LYS A 296 28.64 -16.85 7.52
CA LYS A 296 29.44 -15.91 8.32
C LYS A 296 29.04 -14.44 8.11
N TYR A 297 28.53 -14.09 6.93
CA TYR A 297 28.25 -12.71 6.52
C TYR A 297 26.76 -12.36 6.45
N GLN A 298 25.85 -13.32 6.67
CA GLN A 298 24.41 -13.10 6.48
C GLN A 298 23.75 -12.30 7.62
N LEU A 299 23.03 -11.25 7.25
CA LEU A 299 22.23 -10.37 8.13
C LEU A 299 21.28 -11.16 9.02
N LEU A 300 20.43 -12.02 8.43
CA LEU A 300 19.48 -12.84 9.19
C LEU A 300 20.20 -13.64 10.28
N LEU A 301 21.26 -14.38 9.95
CA LEU A 301 21.97 -15.19 10.94
C LEU A 301 22.62 -14.33 12.04
N ASN A 302 23.16 -13.16 11.67
CA ASN A 302 23.69 -12.18 12.61
C ASN A 302 22.60 -11.64 13.56
N ALA A 303 21.40 -11.36 13.04
CA ALA A 303 20.23 -10.95 13.81
C ALA A 303 19.69 -12.06 14.72
N LEU A 304 19.74 -13.33 14.28
CA LEU A 304 19.32 -14.47 15.11
C LEU A 304 20.29 -14.73 16.28
N ASP A 305 21.58 -14.42 16.11
CA ASP A 305 22.59 -14.44 17.18
C ASP A 305 22.45 -13.26 18.16
N SER A 306 21.91 -12.12 17.72
CA SER A 306 21.63 -10.92 18.53
C SER A 306 20.71 -11.18 19.74
N PRO A 307 20.50 -10.22 20.67
CA PRO A 307 19.54 -10.37 21.77
C PRO A 307 18.06 -10.33 21.32
N ALA A 308 17.75 -10.08 20.05
CA ALA A 308 16.37 -9.98 19.55
C ALA A 308 15.63 -11.32 19.66
N ARG A 309 14.51 -11.32 20.39
CA ARG A 309 13.61 -12.48 20.52
C ARG A 309 12.81 -12.73 19.26
N THR A 310 12.52 -11.66 18.52
CA THR A 310 11.85 -11.72 17.21
C THR A 310 12.72 -11.04 16.16
N VAL A 311 12.98 -11.74 15.06
CA VAL A 311 13.56 -11.16 13.84
C VAL A 311 12.53 -11.30 12.73
N VAL A 312 12.21 -10.19 12.10
CA VAL A 312 11.39 -10.12 10.89
C VAL A 312 12.33 -9.81 9.74
N SER A 313 12.25 -10.59 8.66
CA SER A 313 13.15 -10.39 7.52
C SER A 313 12.48 -10.73 6.21
N ALA A 314 12.82 -9.96 5.17
CA ALA A 314 12.38 -10.21 3.81
C ALA A 314 13.23 -11.30 3.16
N VAL A 315 12.55 -12.37 2.73
CA VAL A 315 13.22 -13.57 2.20
C VAL A 315 13.42 -13.50 0.69
N SER A 316 12.61 -12.68 0.02
CA SER A 316 12.71 -12.36 -1.39
C SER A 316 12.85 -10.84 -1.60
N VAL A 317 12.73 -10.42 -2.86
CA VAL A 317 12.36 -9.06 -3.22
C VAL A 317 11.01 -8.70 -2.58
N HIS A 318 10.90 -7.46 -2.12
CA HIS A 318 9.68 -6.84 -1.63
C HIS A 318 9.65 -5.38 -2.07
N ASP A 319 8.47 -4.87 -2.40
CA ASP A 319 8.25 -3.48 -2.82
C ASP A 319 7.76 -2.63 -1.62
N SER A 320 8.42 -2.75 -0.46
CA SER A 320 8.06 -1.95 0.72
C SER A 320 8.50 -0.52 0.58
N ASP A 321 7.57 0.39 0.80
CA ASP A 321 7.78 1.83 0.68
C ASP A 321 7.04 2.57 1.81
N ARG A 322 6.72 3.86 1.67
CA ARG A 322 6.00 4.63 2.70
C ARG A 322 4.73 3.96 3.25
N PRO A 323 3.85 3.34 2.45
CA PRO A 323 2.65 2.68 2.99
C PRO A 323 2.99 1.60 4.00
N GLU A 324 4.01 0.78 3.72
CA GLU A 324 4.51 -0.27 4.62
C GLU A 324 5.19 0.34 5.85
N ASN A 325 5.96 1.42 5.69
CA ASN A 325 6.56 2.14 6.82
C ASN A 325 5.51 2.70 7.77
N VAL A 326 4.50 3.41 7.24
CA VAL A 326 3.42 4.00 8.04
C VAL A 326 2.57 2.92 8.70
N ALA A 327 2.22 1.86 7.97
CA ALA A 327 1.52 0.70 8.54
C ALA A 327 2.33 0.05 9.68
N TRP A 328 3.63 -0.19 9.46
CA TRP A 328 4.50 -0.75 10.48
C TRP A 328 4.64 0.15 11.71
N MET A 329 4.83 1.46 11.54
CA MET A 329 4.97 2.38 12.68
C MET A 329 3.71 2.41 13.55
N LEU A 330 2.52 2.40 12.93
CA LEU A 330 1.24 2.31 13.64
C LEU A 330 1.06 0.96 14.35
N ALA A 331 1.45 -0.14 13.71
CA ALA A 331 1.46 -1.48 14.33
C ALA A 331 2.47 -1.58 15.48
N ALA A 332 3.64 -0.97 15.34
CA ALA A 332 4.68 -0.91 16.35
C ALA A 332 4.20 -0.20 17.61
N ALA A 333 3.59 0.98 17.45
CA ALA A 333 3.03 1.78 18.54
C ALA A 333 1.83 1.13 19.25
N THR A 334 1.09 0.24 18.56
CA THR A 334 -0.07 -0.48 19.12
C THR A 334 0.25 -1.91 19.60
N GLY A 335 1.48 -2.39 19.40
CA GLY A 335 1.90 -3.74 19.76
C GLY A 335 1.53 -4.84 18.76
N ALA A 336 0.82 -4.52 17.66
CA ALA A 336 0.43 -5.45 16.61
C ALA A 336 1.65 -6.15 15.96
N ASP A 337 1.44 -7.31 15.34
CA ASP A 337 2.54 -8.09 14.78
C ASP A 337 3.08 -7.48 13.46
N SER A 338 4.41 -7.32 13.40
CA SER A 338 5.11 -6.69 12.29
C SER A 338 5.07 -7.51 10.99
N VAL A 339 5.09 -8.85 11.06
CA VAL A 339 5.04 -9.73 9.88
C VAL A 339 3.65 -9.72 9.27
N ASP A 340 2.62 -9.84 10.11
CA ASP A 340 1.24 -9.84 9.65
C ASP A 340 0.87 -8.47 9.08
N THR A 341 1.32 -7.38 9.71
CA THR A 341 1.14 -6.00 9.21
C THR A 341 1.81 -5.78 7.85
N LEU A 342 3.11 -6.07 7.75
CA LEU A 342 3.89 -5.79 6.53
C LEU A 342 3.42 -6.65 5.33
N ASN A 343 3.06 -7.91 5.56
CA ASN A 343 2.52 -8.77 4.52
C ASN A 343 1.08 -8.37 4.11
N ALA A 344 0.28 -7.83 5.03
CA ALA A 344 -1.04 -7.31 4.72
C ALA A 344 -0.97 -6.01 3.89
N SER A 345 -0.08 -5.07 4.23
CA SER A 345 0.13 -3.86 3.40
C SER A 345 0.69 -4.20 2.01
N LEU A 346 1.57 -5.20 1.91
CA LEU A 346 2.17 -5.65 0.66
C LEU A 346 1.27 -6.52 -0.24
N ALA A 347 0.00 -6.73 0.07
CA ALA A 347 -0.83 -7.70 -0.64
C ALA A 347 -1.25 -7.36 -2.10
N GLY A 348 -0.65 -6.37 -2.77
CA GLY A 348 -0.97 -6.08 -4.17
C GLY A 348 -0.29 -4.87 -4.80
N SER A 349 0.90 -4.93 -5.41
CA SER A 349 2.04 -5.86 -5.26
C SER A 349 1.80 -7.36 -5.03
N HIS A 350 2.26 -7.94 -3.92
CA HIS A 350 2.80 -9.31 -3.92
C HIS A 350 1.75 -10.42 -3.79
N PRO A 351 1.80 -11.47 -4.64
CA PRO A 351 0.94 -12.66 -4.51
C PRO A 351 1.51 -13.73 -3.54
N TYR A 352 2.47 -13.36 -2.70
CA TYR A 352 3.22 -14.21 -1.77
C TYR A 352 3.66 -13.39 -0.53
N PRO A 353 3.97 -14.02 0.61
CA PRO A 353 4.48 -13.29 1.77
C PRO A 353 5.91 -12.81 1.47
N ALA A 354 6.17 -11.53 1.71
CA ALA A 354 7.50 -10.94 1.59
C ALA A 354 8.35 -11.21 2.86
N PHE A 355 7.72 -11.08 4.03
CA PHE A 355 8.37 -11.16 5.33
C PHE A 355 8.08 -12.46 6.07
N MET A 356 9.07 -12.99 6.80
CA MET A 356 8.92 -14.14 7.69
C MET A 356 9.20 -13.78 9.16
N ARG A 357 8.56 -14.53 10.07
CA ARG A 357 8.74 -14.42 11.53
C ARG A 357 9.76 -15.46 12.02
N PHE A 358 10.89 -15.00 12.52
CA PHE A 358 11.82 -15.81 13.31
C PHE A 358 11.66 -15.45 14.78
N GLY A 359 11.05 -16.34 15.56
CA GLY A 359 10.51 -16.05 16.89
C GLY A 359 9.03 -16.39 16.99
N LEU A 360 8.49 -16.45 18.21
CA LEU A 360 7.07 -16.71 18.44
C LEU A 360 6.23 -15.41 18.40
N PRO A 361 4.96 -15.48 17.95
CA PRO A 361 4.04 -14.35 18.05
C PRO A 361 3.77 -13.95 19.51
N GLY A 362 3.17 -12.77 19.70
CA GLY A 362 2.56 -12.39 20.97
C GLY A 362 1.42 -13.33 21.37
N ARG A 363 0.92 -13.22 22.61
CA ARG A 363 -0.31 -13.94 22.98
C ARG A 363 -1.48 -13.32 22.23
N PRO A 364 -2.42 -14.11 21.67
CA PRO A 364 -3.57 -13.57 20.94
C PRO A 364 -4.46 -12.62 21.77
N GLU A 365 -4.48 -12.79 23.09
CA GLU A 365 -5.20 -11.91 24.04
C GLU A 365 -4.50 -10.55 24.23
N ASP A 366 -3.17 -10.51 24.09
CA ASP A 366 -2.32 -9.33 24.31
C ASP A 366 -1.94 -8.62 22.99
N THR A 367 -2.29 -9.19 21.83
CA THR A 367 -1.85 -8.72 20.51
C THR A 367 -3.07 -8.26 19.70
N PRO A 368 -3.08 -7.03 19.15
CA PRO A 368 -4.12 -6.61 18.21
C PRO A 368 -4.29 -7.60 17.05
N ALA A 369 -5.54 -7.76 16.59
CA ALA A 369 -5.84 -8.59 15.43
C ALA A 369 -5.03 -8.12 14.20
N PRO A 370 -4.57 -9.05 13.33
CA PRO A 370 -3.85 -8.67 12.12
C PRO A 370 -4.72 -7.78 11.23
N PRO A 371 -4.15 -6.74 10.60
CA PRO A 371 -4.91 -5.88 9.70
C PRO A 371 -5.42 -6.69 8.49
N PRO A 372 -6.57 -6.31 7.90
CA PRO A 372 -6.99 -6.89 6.63
C PRO A 372 -5.95 -6.59 5.54
N PRO A 373 -5.75 -7.48 4.56
CA PRO A 373 -4.92 -7.20 3.39
C PRO A 373 -5.34 -5.88 2.72
N SER A 374 -4.35 -5.06 2.39
CA SER A 374 -4.56 -3.78 1.70
C SER A 374 -4.92 -4.04 0.24
N ASP A 375 -6.08 -3.55 -0.19
CA ASP A 375 -6.47 -3.52 -1.60
C ASP A 375 -5.94 -2.24 -2.25
N HIS A 376 -5.14 -2.35 -3.31
CA HIS A 376 -4.71 -1.18 -4.10
C HIS A 376 -5.84 -0.75 -5.05
N ALA A 377 -6.86 -0.14 -4.45
CA ALA A 377 -8.03 0.39 -5.15
C ALA A 377 -8.06 1.93 -5.06
N PRO A 378 -7.40 2.64 -5.99
CA PRO A 378 -7.50 4.10 -6.10
C PRO A 378 -8.96 4.57 -6.19
N ASP A 379 -9.25 5.76 -5.66
CA ASP A 379 -10.61 6.28 -5.61
C ASP A 379 -11.29 6.26 -7.00
N PRO A 380 -12.55 5.81 -7.12
CA PRO A 380 -13.23 5.70 -8.41
C PRO A 380 -13.25 6.99 -9.23
N LEU A 381 -13.28 8.17 -8.60
CA LEU A 381 -13.18 9.46 -9.31
C LEU A 381 -11.80 9.64 -9.96
N VAL A 382 -10.73 9.25 -9.28
CA VAL A 382 -9.36 9.30 -9.82
C VAL A 382 -9.27 8.44 -11.08
N LEU A 383 -9.81 7.21 -11.04
CA LEU A 383 -9.84 6.30 -12.18
C LEU A 383 -10.71 6.84 -13.34
N THR A 384 -11.92 7.32 -13.05
CA THR A 384 -12.82 7.91 -14.06
C THR A 384 -12.19 9.12 -14.75
N VAL A 385 -11.56 10.01 -13.97
CA VAL A 385 -10.87 11.19 -14.50
C VAL A 385 -9.62 10.79 -15.28
N GLY A 386 -8.86 9.78 -14.82
CA GLY A 386 -7.72 9.22 -15.54
C GLY A 386 -8.10 8.71 -16.93
N ARG A 387 -9.17 7.91 -17.03
CA ARG A 387 -9.73 7.45 -18.32
C ARG A 387 -10.06 8.63 -19.24
N ARG A 388 -10.74 9.65 -18.72
CA ARG A 388 -11.16 10.84 -19.50
C ARG A 388 -9.99 11.72 -19.93
N LEU A 389 -8.96 11.89 -19.09
CA LEU A 389 -7.73 12.60 -19.45
C LEU A 389 -6.93 11.88 -20.52
N SER A 390 -6.75 10.57 -20.38
CA SER A 390 -6.10 9.72 -21.38
C SER A 390 -6.80 9.80 -22.74
N ALA A 391 -8.13 9.88 -22.75
CA ALA A 391 -8.89 10.11 -23.98
C ALA A 391 -8.73 11.53 -24.55
N LEU A 392 -8.97 12.58 -23.75
CA LEU A 392 -8.89 13.98 -24.20
C LEU A 392 -7.49 14.36 -24.71
N ILE A 393 -6.43 13.76 -24.16
CA ILE A 393 -5.04 14.01 -24.56
C ILE A 393 -4.58 13.03 -25.64
N GLY A 394 -4.85 11.74 -25.48
CA GLY A 394 -4.25 10.65 -26.27
C GLY A 394 -5.03 10.23 -27.51
N SER A 395 -6.32 10.56 -27.64
CA SER A 395 -7.14 10.16 -28.79
C SER A 395 -7.06 11.08 -30.02
N GLU A 396 -6.25 12.15 -29.95
CA GLU A 396 -6.22 13.25 -30.92
C GLU A 396 -7.53 14.06 -31.07
N LEU A 397 -8.56 13.81 -30.23
CA LEU A 397 -9.77 14.64 -30.17
C LEU A 397 -9.44 16.12 -29.98
N LEU A 398 -8.44 16.42 -29.14
CA LEU A 398 -7.90 17.77 -28.98
C LEU A 398 -6.56 17.89 -29.73
N PRO A 399 -6.46 18.78 -30.74
CA PRO A 399 -5.22 19.07 -31.47
C PRO A 399 -4.04 19.40 -30.55
N HIS A 400 -2.81 19.17 -31.01
CA HIS A 400 -1.59 19.33 -30.18
C HIS A 400 -1.41 20.73 -29.58
N ASN A 401 -1.89 21.77 -30.27
CA ASN A 401 -1.87 23.17 -29.86
C ASN A 401 -3.15 23.63 -29.13
N HIS A 402 -4.10 22.74 -28.85
CA HIS A 402 -5.38 23.10 -28.23
C HIS A 402 -5.18 23.68 -26.81
N THR A 403 -5.86 24.79 -26.52
CA THR A 403 -5.62 25.64 -25.34
C THR A 403 -5.83 24.94 -23.99
N LEU A 404 -6.64 23.89 -23.94
CA LEU A 404 -6.84 23.06 -22.73
C LEU A 404 -5.65 22.13 -22.41
N ARG A 405 -4.87 21.70 -23.41
CA ARG A 405 -3.86 20.63 -23.24
C ARG A 405 -2.86 20.89 -22.09
N PRO A 406 -2.31 22.10 -21.89
CA PRO A 406 -1.40 22.36 -20.77
C PRO A 406 -2.04 22.13 -19.40
N ARG A 407 -3.32 22.48 -19.23
CA ARG A 407 -4.05 22.28 -17.96
C ARG A 407 -4.44 20.82 -17.77
N LEU A 408 -4.93 20.16 -18.81
CA LEU A 408 -5.23 18.71 -18.79
C LEU A 408 -3.97 17.90 -18.50
N GLY A 409 -2.83 18.22 -19.12
CA GLY A 409 -1.55 17.56 -18.85
C GLY A 409 -1.01 17.77 -17.44
N LYS A 410 -1.29 18.92 -16.80
CA LYS A 410 -1.00 19.13 -15.37
C LYS A 410 -1.86 18.21 -14.50
N LEU A 411 -3.16 18.11 -14.78
CA LEU A 411 -4.06 17.22 -14.04
C LEU A 411 -3.74 15.75 -14.29
N ALA A 412 -3.34 15.36 -15.51
CA ALA A 412 -2.92 14.00 -15.84
C ALA A 412 -1.72 13.55 -14.99
N ARG A 413 -0.68 14.38 -14.85
CA ARG A 413 0.45 14.09 -13.94
C ARG A 413 0.02 13.96 -12.47
N LYS A 414 -0.97 14.76 -12.03
CA LYS A 414 -1.53 14.64 -10.68
C LYS A 414 -2.27 13.31 -10.52
N VAL A 415 -3.09 12.92 -11.49
CA VAL A 415 -3.86 11.66 -11.46
C VAL A 415 -2.93 10.44 -11.56
N ASP A 416 -1.87 10.50 -12.35
CA ASP A 416 -0.83 9.46 -12.45
C ASP A 416 -0.18 9.19 -11.07
N LEU A 417 0.22 10.26 -10.36
CA LEU A 417 0.69 10.19 -8.97
C LEU A 417 -0.38 9.69 -7.98
N LEU A 418 -1.68 9.85 -8.29
CA LEU A 418 -2.80 9.37 -7.47
C LEU A 418 -3.20 7.91 -7.74
N VAL A 419 -2.71 7.29 -8.82
CA VAL A 419 -2.98 5.90 -9.21
C VAL A 419 -1.80 4.97 -8.89
N SER A 420 -0.58 5.50 -8.80
CA SER A 420 0.57 4.77 -8.25
C SER A 420 0.36 4.39 -6.77
N ARG A 421 1.15 3.44 -6.25
CA ARG A 421 0.86 2.66 -5.02
C ARG A 421 1.22 3.31 -3.67
N PRO A 422 1.45 4.62 -3.60
CA PRO A 422 2.75 5.25 -3.70
C PRO A 422 3.37 5.62 -2.35
N THR A 423 4.67 5.94 -2.37
CA THR A 423 5.35 6.80 -1.38
C THR A 423 4.48 7.94 -0.87
N HIS A 424 3.91 8.76 -1.77
CA HIS A 424 3.51 10.12 -1.40
C HIS A 424 2.05 10.29 -0.92
N LEU A 425 1.27 9.21 -0.82
CA LEU A 425 -0.15 9.28 -0.42
C LEU A 425 -0.48 8.56 0.89
N ALA A 426 0.47 7.85 1.50
CA ALA A 426 0.30 7.33 2.87
C ALA A 426 -0.04 8.45 3.88
N ASP A 427 0.26 9.71 3.52
CA ASP A 427 0.09 10.90 4.33
C ASP A 427 -1.22 11.68 4.02
N GLN A 428 -2.02 11.25 3.02
CA GLN A 428 -3.21 11.96 2.56
C GLN A 428 -4.49 11.15 2.78
N SER A 429 -5.52 11.78 3.34
CA SER A 429 -6.84 11.18 3.44
C SER A 429 -7.54 11.08 2.06
N PRO A 430 -8.43 10.09 1.86
CA PRO A 430 -9.29 10.04 0.67
C PRO A 430 -10.09 11.33 0.45
N GLU A 431 -10.50 11.99 1.53
CA GLU A 431 -11.22 13.27 1.52
C GLU A 431 -10.36 14.41 0.96
N GLU A 432 -9.09 14.50 1.33
CA GLU A 432 -8.15 15.49 0.79
C GLU A 432 -7.86 15.25 -0.68
N ILE A 433 -7.65 13.98 -1.08
CA ILE A 433 -7.47 13.59 -2.49
C ILE A 433 -8.71 14.00 -3.31
N ARG A 434 -9.92 13.62 -2.86
CA ARG A 434 -11.20 13.97 -3.51
C ARG A 434 -11.44 15.48 -3.59
N SER A 435 -11.12 16.22 -2.52
CA SER A 435 -11.28 17.67 -2.44
C SER A 435 -10.34 18.38 -3.42
N SER A 436 -9.06 18.02 -3.36
CA SER A 436 -8.00 18.53 -4.24
C SER A 436 -8.29 18.22 -5.71
N LEU A 437 -8.75 17.02 -6.03
CA LEU A 437 -9.16 16.63 -7.38
C LEU A 437 -10.42 17.40 -7.83
N SER A 438 -11.45 17.49 -6.98
CA SER A 438 -12.70 18.19 -7.30
C SER A 438 -12.52 19.70 -7.54
N ALA A 439 -11.52 20.34 -6.94
CA ALA A 439 -11.19 21.74 -7.20
C ALA A 439 -10.60 21.95 -8.61
N ASP A 440 -9.66 21.09 -9.03
CA ASP A 440 -9.09 21.13 -10.39
C ASP A 440 -10.16 20.84 -11.46
N LEU A 441 -11.03 19.85 -11.23
CA LEU A 441 -12.13 19.49 -12.12
C LEU A 441 -13.12 20.66 -12.30
N GLN A 442 -13.57 21.28 -11.20
CA GLN A 442 -14.50 22.42 -11.26
C GLN A 442 -13.95 23.61 -12.07
N SER A 443 -12.63 23.80 -12.06
CA SER A 443 -11.93 24.81 -12.85
C SER A 443 -11.92 24.45 -14.33
N LEU A 444 -11.60 23.20 -14.67
CA LEU A 444 -11.58 22.70 -16.05
C LEU A 444 -12.98 22.62 -16.67
N ASP A 445 -13.96 22.06 -15.96
CA ASP A 445 -15.36 21.98 -16.40
C ASP A 445 -15.95 23.35 -16.72
N HIS A 446 -15.54 24.38 -15.97
CA HIS A 446 -15.95 25.77 -16.23
C HIS A 446 -15.38 26.29 -17.56
N VAL A 447 -14.11 26.00 -17.87
CA VAL A 447 -13.48 26.42 -19.14
C VAL A 447 -14.05 25.64 -20.31
N ILE A 448 -14.24 24.32 -20.18
CA ILE A 448 -14.87 23.46 -21.19
C ILE A 448 -16.27 24.00 -21.51
N ALA A 449 -17.11 24.24 -20.50
CA ALA A 449 -18.45 24.79 -20.70
C ALA A 449 -18.43 26.18 -21.37
N GLY A 450 -17.40 27.00 -21.12
CA GLY A 450 -17.19 28.27 -21.82
C GLY A 450 -16.88 28.09 -23.30
N GLN A 451 -15.88 27.27 -23.62
CA GLN A 451 -15.52 26.97 -25.01
C GLN A 451 -16.69 26.39 -25.80
N VAL A 452 -17.53 25.54 -25.17
CA VAL A 452 -18.76 25.00 -25.78
C VAL A 452 -19.83 26.06 -26.04
N SER A 453 -19.91 27.11 -25.23
CA SER A 453 -20.92 28.17 -25.42
C SER A 453 -20.46 29.24 -26.40
N GLU A 454 -19.17 29.60 -26.34
CA GLU A 454 -18.53 30.54 -27.25
C GLU A 454 -18.39 29.96 -28.67
N ASN A 455 -18.08 28.67 -28.79
CA ASN A 455 -18.07 27.94 -30.05
C ASN A 455 -18.61 26.51 -29.88
N PRO A 456 -19.92 26.28 -30.09
CA PRO A 456 -20.53 24.95 -30.04
C PRO A 456 -20.06 23.97 -31.12
N GLU A 457 -19.30 24.43 -32.12
CA GLU A 457 -18.72 23.64 -33.21
C GLU A 457 -17.24 23.30 -32.96
N ASN A 458 -16.76 23.49 -31.72
CA ASN A 458 -15.40 23.15 -31.31
C ASN A 458 -15.13 21.63 -31.28
N GLU A 459 -13.84 21.28 -31.17
CA GLU A 459 -13.34 19.91 -31.21
C GLU A 459 -13.89 19.04 -30.05
N ILE A 460 -14.13 19.62 -28.87
CA ILE A 460 -14.72 18.92 -27.72
C ILE A 460 -16.12 18.40 -28.06
N MET A 461 -16.92 19.20 -28.77
CA MET A 461 -18.29 18.83 -29.15
C MET A 461 -18.36 17.75 -30.22
N ASN A 462 -17.25 17.49 -30.93
CA ASN A 462 -17.12 16.40 -31.90
C ASN A 462 -16.89 15.01 -31.27
N TYR A 463 -16.82 14.91 -29.93
CA TYR A 463 -16.56 13.64 -29.23
C TYR A 463 -17.45 12.44 -29.65
N PRO A 464 -18.77 12.58 -29.97
CA PRO A 464 -19.60 11.42 -30.28
C PRO A 464 -19.26 10.77 -31.62
N ALA A 465 -18.91 11.60 -32.61
CA ALA A 465 -18.41 11.13 -33.91
C ALA A 465 -16.98 10.61 -33.77
N HIS A 466 -16.09 11.40 -33.16
CA HIS A 466 -14.67 11.04 -33.04
C HIS A 466 -14.44 9.70 -32.33
N PHE A 467 -15.14 9.45 -31.21
CA PHE A 467 -15.09 8.15 -30.55
C PHE A 467 -15.95 7.10 -31.25
N GLY A 468 -17.15 7.48 -31.73
CA GLY A 468 -18.08 6.57 -32.41
C GLY A 468 -17.50 5.91 -33.67
N ASP A 469 -16.78 6.66 -34.50
CA ASP A 469 -16.12 6.17 -35.73
C ASP A 469 -14.93 5.23 -35.43
N ARG A 470 -14.49 5.18 -34.17
CA ARG A 470 -13.41 4.34 -33.64
C ARG A 470 -13.92 3.31 -32.62
N SER A 471 -15.20 2.96 -32.70
CA SER A 471 -15.92 2.07 -31.79
C SER A 471 -16.68 0.97 -32.53
N SER A 472 -16.97 -0.13 -31.86
CA SER A 472 -17.96 -1.13 -32.31
C SER A 472 -19.32 -0.89 -31.63
N LEU A 473 -20.42 -1.30 -32.27
CA LEU A 473 -21.74 -1.26 -31.64
C LEU A 473 -21.87 -2.39 -30.61
N ASP A 474 -22.30 -2.07 -29.39
CA ASP A 474 -22.72 -3.07 -28.41
C ASP A 474 -24.06 -3.69 -28.84
N PRO A 475 -24.19 -5.04 -28.90
CA PRO A 475 -25.44 -5.68 -29.28
C PRO A 475 -26.59 -5.43 -28.28
N ASP A 476 -26.32 -5.03 -27.04
CA ASP A 476 -27.34 -4.76 -26.03
C ASP A 476 -28.04 -3.40 -26.26
N VAL A 477 -29.03 -3.41 -27.15
CA VAL A 477 -29.91 -2.27 -27.44
C VAL A 477 -31.15 -2.27 -26.54
N ARG A 478 -31.49 -1.13 -25.95
CA ARG A 478 -32.63 -0.96 -25.03
C ARG A 478 -33.68 -0.03 -25.63
N GLU A 479 -34.95 -0.39 -25.57
CA GLU A 479 -36.03 0.55 -25.91
C GLU A 479 -36.23 1.58 -24.80
N VAL A 480 -36.30 2.86 -25.19
CA VAL A 480 -36.49 4.00 -24.30
C VAL A 480 -37.49 4.99 -24.93
N VAL A 481 -38.01 5.93 -24.14
CA VAL A 481 -38.90 6.99 -24.64
C VAL A 481 -38.09 8.25 -24.88
N CYS A 482 -38.10 8.74 -26.12
CA CYS A 482 -37.53 10.03 -26.48
C CYS A 482 -38.27 11.17 -25.75
N HIS A 483 -37.55 12.25 -25.42
CA HIS A 483 -38.13 13.49 -24.87
C HIS A 483 -39.21 14.18 -25.75
N CYS A 484 -39.49 13.67 -26.95
CA CYS A 484 -40.64 14.06 -27.79
C CYS A 484 -41.86 13.11 -27.67
N GLY A 485 -41.83 12.17 -26.72
CA GLY A 485 -42.91 11.21 -26.44
C GLY A 485 -42.94 9.97 -27.34
N ARG A 486 -41.98 9.81 -28.27
CA ARG A 486 -41.93 8.67 -29.22
C ARG A 486 -40.92 7.60 -28.80
N PRO A 487 -41.07 6.35 -29.26
CA PRO A 487 -40.05 5.31 -29.07
C PRO A 487 -38.68 5.74 -29.61
N ALA A 488 -37.64 5.28 -28.93
CA ALA A 488 -36.24 5.48 -29.23
C ALA A 488 -35.42 4.27 -28.74
N GLN A 489 -34.16 4.21 -29.16
CA GLN A 489 -33.23 3.15 -28.78
C GLN A 489 -32.03 3.77 -28.06
N GLU A 490 -31.72 3.28 -26.85
CA GLU A 490 -30.45 3.51 -26.16
C GLU A 490 -29.49 2.35 -26.47
N PHE A 491 -28.24 2.66 -26.83
CA PHE A 491 -27.19 1.67 -27.06
C PHE A 491 -25.81 2.25 -26.73
N ALA A 492 -24.84 1.37 -26.48
CA ALA A 492 -23.44 1.75 -26.32
C ALA A 492 -22.65 1.52 -27.62
N ARG A 493 -21.69 2.40 -27.89
CA ARG A 493 -20.57 2.12 -28.79
C ARG A 493 -19.33 1.90 -27.94
N ARG A 494 -18.65 0.76 -28.11
CA ARG A 494 -17.48 0.34 -27.33
C ARG A 494 -16.19 0.76 -28.02
N GLY A 495 -15.33 1.49 -27.31
CA GLY A 495 -14.08 1.99 -27.87
C GLY A 495 -13.12 0.86 -28.27
N LEU A 496 -12.55 0.91 -29.49
CA LEU A 496 -11.65 -0.13 -29.98
C LEU A 496 -10.21 -0.01 -29.44
N LEU A 497 -9.87 1.09 -28.76
CA LEU A 497 -8.55 1.38 -28.20
C LEU A 497 -8.69 1.99 -26.80
N PRO A 498 -7.72 1.81 -25.88
CA PRO A 498 -7.83 2.25 -24.47
C PRO A 498 -8.02 3.77 -24.25
N HIS A 499 -7.72 4.60 -25.26
CA HIS A 499 -7.92 6.06 -25.23
C HIS A 499 -9.19 6.50 -25.97
N ILE A 500 -9.98 5.58 -26.54
CA ILE A 500 -11.29 5.86 -27.12
C ILE A 500 -12.33 5.52 -26.07
N LEU A 501 -13.11 6.52 -25.64
CA LEU A 501 -14.15 6.29 -24.64
C LEU A 501 -15.37 5.64 -25.29
N ASP A 502 -15.98 4.72 -24.55
CA ASP A 502 -17.34 4.28 -24.83
C ASP A 502 -18.29 5.48 -24.91
N THR A 503 -19.27 5.41 -25.81
CA THR A 503 -20.32 6.44 -25.93
C THR A 503 -21.70 5.79 -25.84
N LEU A 504 -22.56 6.36 -24.99
CA LEU A 504 -23.97 6.01 -24.89
C LEU A 504 -24.77 6.95 -25.79
N CYS A 505 -25.54 6.37 -26.70
CA CYS A 505 -26.32 7.06 -27.71
C CYS A 505 -27.80 6.79 -27.48
N VAL A 506 -28.66 7.79 -27.63
CA VAL A 506 -30.11 7.59 -27.77
C VAL A 506 -30.55 8.14 -29.13
N VAL A 507 -31.19 7.30 -29.95
CA VAL A 507 -31.64 7.65 -31.31
C VAL A 507 -33.15 7.49 -31.42
N CYS A 508 -33.82 8.47 -32.03
CA CYS A 508 -35.27 8.48 -32.26
C CYS A 508 -35.57 8.72 -33.74
N MET A 509 -36.44 7.91 -34.33
CA MET A 509 -36.81 8.03 -35.75
C MET A 509 -37.43 9.38 -36.16
N ARG A 510 -37.92 10.20 -35.20
CA ARG A 510 -38.36 11.60 -35.45
C ARG A 510 -37.24 12.62 -35.25
N CYS A 511 -36.39 12.45 -34.24
CA CYS A 511 -35.46 13.48 -33.77
C CYS A 511 -34.00 13.24 -34.19
N GLY A 512 -33.71 12.11 -34.85
CA GLY A 512 -32.34 11.67 -35.11
C GLY A 512 -31.62 11.35 -33.80
N ASP A 513 -30.38 11.81 -33.70
CA ASP A 513 -29.56 11.70 -32.49
C ASP A 513 -30.12 12.58 -31.36
N VAL A 514 -30.68 11.94 -30.33
CA VAL A 514 -31.37 12.60 -29.22
C VAL A 514 -30.39 12.98 -28.12
N THR A 515 -29.58 12.03 -27.66
CA THR A 515 -28.56 12.29 -26.63
C THR A 515 -27.26 11.55 -26.91
N PHE A 516 -26.16 12.20 -26.61
CA PHE A 516 -24.85 11.57 -26.48
C PHE A 516 -24.27 11.84 -25.09
N ARG A 517 -23.57 10.84 -24.55
CA ARG A 517 -22.74 10.96 -23.34
C ARG A 517 -21.67 9.88 -23.34
N VAL A 518 -20.59 10.06 -22.59
CA VAL A 518 -19.73 8.95 -22.17
C VAL A 518 -20.29 8.32 -20.87
N PRO A 519 -19.93 7.08 -20.50
CA PRO A 519 -20.30 6.51 -19.20
C PRO A 519 -19.96 7.43 -18.01
N GLU A 520 -20.78 7.34 -16.97
CA GLU A 520 -20.65 8.12 -15.72
C GLU A 520 -20.73 9.65 -15.93
N ALA A 521 -21.14 10.13 -17.11
CA ALA A 521 -21.36 11.56 -17.39
C ALA A 521 -22.84 11.96 -17.14
N PRO A 522 -23.16 13.25 -16.98
CA PRO A 522 -24.51 13.68 -16.62
C PRO A 522 -25.56 13.31 -17.68
N GLN A 523 -26.64 12.67 -17.25
CA GLN A 523 -27.79 12.41 -18.10
C GLN A 523 -28.61 13.68 -18.31
N LEU A 524 -28.95 13.97 -19.56
CA LEU A 524 -29.81 15.08 -19.95
C LEU A 524 -31.07 14.59 -20.65
N LEU A 525 -32.19 15.22 -20.33
CA LEU A 525 -33.41 15.25 -21.12
C LEU A 525 -33.80 16.71 -21.33
N ALA A 526 -34.45 17.04 -22.45
CA ALA A 526 -34.82 18.41 -22.79
C ALA A 526 -36.25 18.51 -23.31
N TYR A 527 -37.05 19.32 -22.63
CA TYR A 527 -38.47 19.48 -22.91
C TYR A 527 -38.76 20.92 -23.37
N ALA A 528 -39.54 21.07 -24.43
CA ALA A 528 -39.99 22.35 -24.96
C ALA A 528 -41.38 22.18 -25.59
N ALA A 529 -41.99 23.27 -26.04
CA ALA A 529 -43.06 23.19 -27.03
C ALA A 529 -42.51 22.65 -28.37
N ASP A 530 -43.38 22.11 -29.21
CA ASP A 530 -42.99 21.70 -30.57
C ASP A 530 -42.93 22.90 -31.54
N GLU A 531 -43.55 24.04 -31.20
CA GLU A 531 -43.64 25.25 -32.02
C GLU A 531 -43.49 26.54 -31.16
N VAL A 532 -43.05 27.64 -31.79
CA VAL A 532 -42.99 29.00 -31.24
C VAL A 532 -43.24 30.02 -32.36
N GLU A 533 -43.97 31.10 -32.08
CA GLU A 533 -44.20 32.18 -33.05
C GLU A 533 -42.93 33.03 -33.28
N GLN A 534 -42.83 33.67 -34.45
CA GLN A 534 -41.84 34.72 -34.71
C GLN A 534 -41.89 35.82 -33.65
N GLY A 535 -40.73 36.32 -33.20
CA GLY A 535 -40.65 37.26 -32.07
C GLY A 535 -40.96 36.65 -30.69
N GLY A 536 -41.35 35.37 -30.64
CA GLY A 536 -41.79 34.67 -29.44
C GLY A 536 -40.66 34.19 -28.53
N VAL A 537 -41.04 33.43 -27.49
CA VAL A 537 -40.10 32.84 -26.52
C VAL A 537 -40.37 31.36 -26.35
N LEU A 538 -39.40 30.51 -26.67
CA LEU A 538 -39.43 29.07 -26.39
C LEU A 538 -38.85 28.82 -25.00
N GLU A 539 -39.66 28.34 -24.07
CA GLU A 539 -39.16 27.83 -22.79
C GLU A 539 -38.66 26.38 -22.95
N VAL A 540 -37.39 26.16 -22.62
CA VAL A 540 -36.72 24.86 -22.68
C VAL A 540 -36.37 24.40 -21.27
N ARG A 541 -37.02 23.34 -20.79
CA ARG A 541 -36.73 22.68 -19.52
C ARG A 541 -35.75 21.53 -19.73
N ALA A 542 -34.50 21.75 -19.36
CA ALA A 542 -33.49 20.70 -19.23
C ALA A 542 -33.66 19.96 -17.91
N SER A 543 -33.78 18.63 -17.94
CA SER A 543 -33.82 17.77 -16.77
C SER A 543 -32.52 16.98 -16.67
N LEU A 544 -31.82 17.10 -15.54
CA LEU A 544 -30.46 16.61 -15.32
C LEU A 544 -30.41 15.57 -14.21
N THR A 545 -29.76 14.44 -14.44
CA THR A 545 -29.34 13.49 -13.38
C THR A 545 -27.83 13.26 -13.52
N ALA A 546 -27.09 13.14 -12.42
CA ALA A 546 -25.63 13.06 -12.45
C ALA A 546 -25.12 11.88 -11.60
N ALA A 547 -24.28 11.02 -12.18
CA ALA A 547 -23.74 9.85 -11.48
C ALA A 547 -22.90 10.21 -10.23
N ARG A 548 -22.29 11.40 -10.21
CA ARG A 548 -21.61 11.94 -9.02
C ARG A 548 -22.34 13.19 -8.50
N PRO A 549 -22.71 13.24 -7.21
CA PRO A 549 -23.19 14.47 -6.59
C PRO A 549 -22.13 15.58 -6.64
N GLY A 550 -22.48 16.74 -7.21
CA GLY A 550 -21.49 17.80 -7.41
C GLY A 550 -21.98 18.94 -8.31
N PRO A 551 -21.17 19.98 -8.52
CA PRO A 551 -21.49 21.04 -9.47
C PRO A 551 -21.42 20.53 -10.90
N VAL A 552 -22.50 20.76 -11.67
CA VAL A 552 -22.57 20.51 -13.11
C VAL A 552 -22.74 21.86 -13.81
N ARG A 553 -22.01 22.08 -14.91
CA ARG A 553 -22.19 23.25 -15.78
C ARG A 553 -23.17 22.87 -16.88
N LEU A 554 -24.23 23.65 -17.07
CA LEU A 554 -25.20 23.44 -18.16
C LEU A 554 -25.26 24.69 -19.03
N GLY A 555 -25.60 24.51 -20.29
CA GLY A 555 -25.96 25.58 -21.21
C GLY A 555 -26.86 25.08 -22.33
N LEU A 556 -27.34 26.01 -23.14
CA LEU A 556 -28.13 25.73 -24.33
C LEU A 556 -27.57 26.56 -25.48
N PHE A 557 -27.43 25.94 -26.66
CA PHE A 557 -27.07 26.64 -27.88
C PHE A 557 -27.99 26.26 -29.04
N LEU A 558 -28.01 27.13 -30.05
CA LEU A 558 -28.72 26.94 -31.31
C LEU A 558 -27.73 26.76 -32.47
N PRO A 559 -28.17 26.26 -33.63
CA PRO A 559 -27.34 26.12 -34.83
C PRO A 559 -26.78 27.47 -35.24
N SER A 560 -25.58 27.51 -35.81
CA SER A 560 -24.89 28.76 -36.20
C SER A 560 -25.79 29.69 -37.02
N TYR A 561 -26.54 29.16 -37.98
CA TYR A 561 -27.49 29.87 -38.84
C TYR A 561 -28.76 30.41 -38.14
N LEU A 562 -28.88 30.28 -36.81
CA LEU A 562 -29.99 30.80 -36.00
C LEU A 562 -29.50 31.64 -34.81
N ARG A 563 -28.19 31.66 -34.51
CA ARG A 563 -27.67 32.35 -33.31
C ARG A 563 -27.85 33.86 -33.37
N ASP A 564 -27.68 34.47 -34.53
CA ASP A 564 -27.79 35.93 -34.68
C ASP A 564 -29.25 36.42 -34.52
N ASP A 565 -30.22 35.56 -34.82
CA ASP A 565 -31.66 35.83 -34.69
C ASP A 565 -32.20 35.47 -33.29
N THR A 566 -31.37 35.02 -32.35
CA THR A 566 -31.83 34.48 -31.05
C THR A 566 -31.00 34.91 -29.84
N THR A 567 -31.65 34.94 -28.67
CA THR A 567 -30.98 35.17 -27.38
C THR A 567 -31.36 34.08 -26.38
N VAL A 568 -30.37 33.48 -25.73
CA VAL A 568 -30.55 32.42 -24.72
C VAL A 568 -30.35 32.95 -23.31
N GLU A 569 -31.38 32.83 -22.47
CA GLU A 569 -31.38 33.30 -21.08
C GLU A 569 -31.62 32.13 -20.10
N PRO A 570 -30.66 31.75 -19.22
CA PRO A 570 -29.24 32.13 -19.24
C PRO A 570 -28.46 31.29 -20.27
N GLU A 571 -27.45 31.87 -20.93
CA GLU A 571 -26.52 31.14 -21.81
C GLU A 571 -25.92 29.89 -21.13
N ARG A 572 -25.50 30.06 -19.88
CA ARG A 572 -24.93 29.02 -19.00
C ARG A 572 -25.40 29.16 -17.56
N THR A 573 -25.48 28.04 -16.85
CA THR A 573 -25.70 28.01 -15.41
C THR A 573 -24.88 26.92 -14.70
N LYS A 574 -24.77 27.01 -13.37
CA LYS A 574 -24.18 25.97 -12.52
C LYS A 574 -25.25 25.45 -11.56
N VAL A 575 -25.51 24.15 -11.59
CA VAL A 575 -26.42 23.48 -10.66
C VAL A 575 -25.69 22.40 -9.86
N ARG A 576 -26.33 21.88 -8.81
CA ARG A 576 -25.83 20.72 -8.07
C ARG A 576 -26.54 19.47 -8.61
N GLY A 577 -25.81 18.65 -9.36
CA GLY A 577 -26.24 17.33 -9.80
C GLY A 577 -26.31 16.34 -8.63
N SER A 578 -27.10 15.28 -8.84
CA SER A 578 -27.31 14.14 -7.96
C SER A 578 -27.84 12.98 -8.80
N ASP A 579 -27.61 11.77 -8.32
CA ASP A 579 -28.06 10.47 -8.79
C ASP A 579 -29.49 10.15 -8.30
N GLU A 580 -29.83 10.52 -7.06
CA GLU A 580 -31.14 10.25 -6.45
C GLU A 580 -32.32 10.99 -7.11
N ARG A 581 -32.10 12.23 -7.57
CA ARG A 581 -33.19 13.10 -8.04
C ARG A 581 -32.79 14.03 -9.18
N ALA A 582 -33.53 13.90 -10.28
CA ALA A 582 -33.45 14.80 -11.42
C ALA A 582 -33.67 16.27 -11.04
N ARG A 583 -32.87 17.16 -11.63
CA ARG A 583 -32.93 18.61 -11.44
C ARG A 583 -33.33 19.30 -12.74
N ASP A 584 -34.44 20.02 -12.68
CA ASP A 584 -34.93 20.81 -13.80
C ASP A 584 -34.31 22.21 -13.80
N VAL A 585 -33.89 22.65 -15.00
CA VAL A 585 -33.34 23.97 -15.31
C VAL A 585 -34.14 24.54 -16.49
N VAL A 586 -34.59 25.78 -16.40
CA VAL A 586 -35.31 26.45 -17.49
C VAL A 586 -34.38 27.43 -18.19
N PHE A 587 -34.30 27.28 -19.51
CA PHE A 587 -33.71 28.21 -20.46
C PHE A 587 -34.83 28.90 -21.24
N ARG A 588 -34.66 30.16 -21.62
CA ARG A 588 -35.54 30.87 -22.52
C ARG A 588 -34.79 31.22 -23.80
N VAL A 589 -35.31 30.80 -24.94
CA VAL A 589 -34.82 31.23 -26.24
C VAL A 589 -35.78 32.28 -26.78
N ARG A 590 -35.33 33.53 -26.89
CA ARG A 590 -36.07 34.62 -27.54
C ARG A 590 -35.71 34.62 -29.02
N PHE A 591 -36.70 34.80 -29.88
CA PHE A 591 -36.53 34.88 -31.33
C PHE A 591 -36.73 36.31 -31.81
N ALA A 592 -36.04 36.69 -32.89
CA ALA A 592 -36.29 37.95 -33.57
C ALA A 592 -37.67 37.93 -34.28
N PRO A 593 -38.32 39.09 -34.50
CA PRO A 593 -39.59 39.14 -35.23
C PRO A 593 -39.50 38.66 -36.69
N ASP A 594 -38.31 38.65 -37.26
CA ASP A 594 -38.00 38.28 -38.65
C ASP A 594 -37.33 36.91 -38.79
N THR A 595 -37.13 36.14 -37.71
CA THR A 595 -36.61 34.76 -37.79
C THR A 595 -37.45 33.93 -38.78
N ALA A 596 -36.79 33.28 -39.75
CA ALA A 596 -37.47 32.56 -40.81
C ALA A 596 -38.37 31.41 -40.29
N PRO A 597 -39.65 31.30 -40.67
CA PRO A 597 -40.50 30.19 -40.25
C PRO A 597 -40.07 28.86 -40.88
N GLN A 598 -39.51 27.96 -40.07
CA GLN A 598 -39.10 26.60 -40.46
C GLN A 598 -38.84 25.71 -39.23
N ALA A 599 -38.49 24.45 -39.48
CA ALA A 599 -38.03 23.53 -38.44
C ALA A 599 -36.56 23.78 -38.08
N TYR A 600 -36.29 23.94 -36.79
CA TYR A 600 -34.98 24.12 -36.19
C TYR A 600 -34.69 23.03 -35.16
N TYR A 601 -33.57 23.15 -34.46
CA TYR A 601 -33.28 22.40 -33.25
C TYR A 601 -32.52 23.27 -32.25
N PHE A 602 -32.49 22.84 -31.00
CA PHE A 602 -31.53 23.34 -30.00
C PHE A 602 -30.78 22.15 -29.39
N THR A 603 -29.63 22.44 -28.78
CA THR A 603 -28.87 21.45 -28.01
C THR A 603 -28.64 21.98 -26.61
N VAL A 604 -29.11 21.23 -25.61
CA VAL A 604 -28.68 21.38 -24.22
C VAL A 604 -27.39 20.58 -24.05
N PHE A 605 -26.41 21.13 -23.33
CA PHE A 605 -25.21 20.41 -22.93
C PHE A 605 -24.98 20.48 -21.42
N ALA A 606 -24.26 19.49 -20.90
CA ALA A 606 -23.80 19.42 -19.51
C ALA A 606 -22.32 19.05 -19.48
N VAL A 607 -21.58 19.62 -18.54
CA VAL A 607 -20.17 19.33 -18.29
C VAL A 607 -19.97 19.00 -16.80
N GLN A 608 -19.38 17.85 -16.53
CA GLN A 608 -18.94 17.42 -15.20
C GLN A 608 -17.78 16.42 -15.32
N ASP A 609 -16.75 16.62 -14.51
CA ASP A 609 -15.61 15.71 -14.38
C ASP A 609 -14.95 15.41 -15.74
N LEU A 610 -14.72 16.48 -16.52
CA LEU A 610 -14.17 16.52 -17.88
C LEU A 610 -15.02 15.86 -18.98
N ALA A 611 -16.17 15.27 -18.65
CA ALA A 611 -17.08 14.72 -19.64
C ALA A 611 -18.12 15.76 -20.09
N VAL A 612 -18.44 15.73 -21.37
CA VAL A 612 -19.57 16.44 -21.97
C VAL A 612 -20.72 15.46 -22.21
N SER A 613 -21.95 15.94 -22.09
CA SER A 613 -23.16 15.21 -22.45
C SER A 613 -24.12 16.18 -23.13
N THR A 614 -24.91 15.70 -24.09
CA THR A 614 -25.78 16.53 -24.92
C THR A 614 -27.19 15.95 -25.03
N ALA A 615 -28.18 16.83 -25.18
CA ALA A 615 -29.55 16.48 -25.53
C ALA A 615 -30.07 17.45 -26.60
N ARG A 616 -30.47 16.92 -27.75
CA ARG A 616 -30.89 17.68 -28.94
C ARG A 616 -32.38 17.48 -29.22
N ARG A 617 -33.12 18.58 -29.37
CA ARG A 617 -34.55 18.56 -29.72
C ARG A 617 -34.87 19.49 -30.88
N HIS A 618 -35.76 19.02 -31.75
CA HIS A 618 -36.37 19.81 -32.82
C HIS A 618 -37.61 20.59 -32.36
N PHE A 619 -37.81 21.77 -32.95
CA PHE A 619 -38.99 22.63 -32.78
C PHE A 619 -39.22 23.42 -34.09
N GLY A 620 -40.42 23.98 -34.30
CA GLY A 620 -40.72 24.88 -35.40
C GLY A 620 -40.78 26.34 -34.96
N VAL A 621 -40.25 27.26 -35.78
CA VAL A 621 -40.70 28.66 -35.76
C VAL A 621 -41.86 28.79 -36.74
N VAL A 622 -43.00 29.29 -36.30
CA VAL A 622 -44.20 29.49 -37.11
C VAL A 622 -44.46 30.99 -37.32
N PRO A 623 -45.13 31.40 -38.42
CA PRO A 623 -45.49 32.80 -38.63
C PRO A 623 -46.30 33.34 -37.46
N GLY A 624 -46.09 34.60 -37.09
CA GLY A 624 -46.93 35.27 -36.10
C GLY A 624 -48.39 35.36 -36.57
N HIS A 625 -49.33 35.25 -35.64
CA HIS A 625 -50.75 35.53 -35.90
C HIS A 625 -51.03 37.02 -35.70
N ASP A 626 -51.35 37.74 -36.78
CA ASP A 626 -51.87 39.13 -36.78
C ASP A 626 -53.23 39.25 -36.04
#